data_AF-A0A9W6U932-F1
#
_entry.id   AF-A0A9W6U932-F1
#
_cell.length_a   1.000
_cell.length_b   1.000
_cell.length_c   1.000
_cell.angle_alpha   90.00
_cell.angle_beta   90.00
_cell.angle_gamma   90.00
#
_symmetry.space_group_name_H-M   'P 1'
#
loop_
_entity.id
_entity.type
_entity.pdbx_description
1 polymer ?
#
loop_
_entity_poly.entity_id
_entity_poly.type
_entity_poly.pdbx_seq_one_letter_code
_entity_poly.pdbx_strand_id
1 'polypeptide(L)'
;MEIQLPALVNAGAYLFHPSGENVFYVQLTENIVYYAAQFDFSATPTTLPTAGGTWARLASGVYSSGGTGLPTTTRVPRLIIDKATFGKVVGLTAGTYPSASATVSSAQLSNTIPQIHLTSFVVI
;
A
#
# COMPACT_ATOMS: atom_id res chain seq x y z
N MET A 1 -16.48 -2.39 -4.23
CA MET A 1 -16.08 -1.16 -4.95
C MET A 1 -14.57 -1.21 -5.08
N GLU A 2 -14.06 -1.45 -6.28
CA GLU A 2 -12.63 -1.53 -6.56
C GLU A 2 -12.05 -0.12 -6.48
N ILE A 3 -11.27 0.16 -5.44
CA ILE A 3 -10.56 1.43 -5.32
C ILE A 3 -9.34 1.33 -6.23
N GLN A 4 -9.50 1.64 -7.51
CA GLN A 4 -8.34 1.97 -8.34
C GLN A 4 -7.68 3.20 -7.72
N LEU A 5 -6.43 3.07 -7.28
CA LEU A 5 -5.68 4.17 -6.68
C LEU A 5 -5.23 5.10 -7.82
N PRO A 6 -5.94 6.23 -8.10
CA PRO A 6 -5.73 7.00 -9.33
C PRO A 6 -4.32 7.57 -9.40
N ALA A 7 -3.72 7.83 -8.23
CA ALA A 7 -2.33 8.24 -8.09
C ALA A 7 -1.34 7.17 -8.59
N LEU A 8 -1.58 5.87 -8.32
CA LEU A 8 -0.69 4.80 -8.78
C LEU A 8 -0.83 4.56 -10.28
N VAL A 9 -2.05 4.70 -10.81
CA VAL A 9 -2.30 4.65 -12.26
C VAL A 9 -1.56 5.78 -12.95
N ASN A 10 -1.71 7.01 -12.47
CA ASN A 10 -1.05 8.19 -13.03
C ASN A 10 0.49 8.12 -12.92
N ALA A 11 1.00 7.51 -11.84
CA ALA A 11 2.43 7.27 -11.68
C ALA A 11 2.97 6.12 -12.56
N GLY A 12 2.11 5.26 -13.10
CA GLY A 12 2.51 4.03 -13.79
C GLY A 12 3.19 3.01 -12.87
N ALA A 13 2.71 2.91 -11.63
CA ALA A 13 3.21 1.99 -10.60
C ALA A 13 2.39 0.68 -10.51
N TYR A 14 2.14 0.05 -11.66
CA TYR A 14 1.39 -1.19 -11.79
C TYR A 14 1.82 -2.00 -13.02
N LEU A 15 1.41 -3.26 -13.12
CA LEU A 15 1.55 -4.08 -14.32
C LEU A 15 0.18 -4.33 -14.97
N PHE A 16 0.14 -4.44 -16.29
CA PHE A 16 -1.05 -4.89 -17.00
C PHE A 16 -1.09 -6.42 -17.03
N HIS A 17 -2.16 -6.97 -16.45
CA HIS A 17 -2.49 -8.38 -16.58
C HIS A 17 -3.06 -8.66 -17.99
N PRO A 18 -2.82 -9.85 -18.56
CA PRO A 18 -3.41 -10.27 -19.84
C PRO A 18 -4.94 -10.17 -19.92
N SER A 19 -5.65 -10.23 -18.79
CA SER A 19 -7.12 -10.07 -18.72
C SER A 19 -7.58 -8.60 -18.85
N GLY A 20 -6.66 -7.64 -18.97
CA GLY A 20 -6.97 -6.22 -19.06
C GLY A 20 -7.01 -5.49 -17.71
N GLU A 21 -6.68 -6.18 -16.61
CA GLU A 21 -6.66 -5.61 -15.28
C GLU A 21 -5.31 -4.96 -14.93
N ASN A 22 -5.37 -3.93 -14.09
CA ASN A 22 -4.20 -3.32 -13.50
C ASN A 22 -3.85 -4.04 -12.20
N VAL A 23 -2.61 -4.50 -12.09
CA VAL A 23 -2.14 -5.21 -10.90
C VAL A 23 -1.19 -4.33 -10.11
N PHE A 24 -1.60 -4.07 -8.88
CA PHE A 24 -0.87 -3.24 -7.91
C PHE A 24 -0.17 -4.11 -6.87
N TYR A 25 0.95 -3.62 -6.36
CA TYR A 25 1.72 -4.27 -5.28
C TYR A 25 1.46 -3.65 -3.90
N VAL A 26 0.46 -2.77 -3.84
CA VAL A 26 -0.09 -2.19 -2.63
C VAL A 26 -1.60 -2.12 -2.79
N GLN A 27 -2.33 -2.48 -1.73
CA GLN A 27 -3.77 -2.41 -1.67
C GLN A 27 -4.21 -1.80 -0.34
N LEU A 28 -5.33 -1.07 -0.36
CA LEU A 28 -6.03 -0.59 0.83
C LEU A 28 -7.41 -1.22 0.87
N THR A 29 -7.71 -1.95 1.94
CA THR A 29 -8.99 -2.65 2.12
C THR A 29 -9.63 -2.20 3.44
N GLU A 30 -10.96 -2.12 3.48
CA GLU A 30 -11.67 -1.90 4.74
C GLU A 30 -11.62 -3.17 5.61
N ASN A 31 -11.33 -3.00 6.89
CA ASN A 31 -11.38 -4.05 7.90
C ASN A 31 -12.48 -3.73 8.92
N ILE A 32 -13.68 -4.24 8.64
CA ILE A 32 -14.90 -3.99 9.43
C ILE A 32 -14.85 -4.56 10.85
N VAL A 33 -14.05 -5.61 11.08
CA VAL A 33 -13.92 -6.25 12.41
C VAL A 33 -13.23 -5.30 13.38
N TYR A 34 -12.28 -4.50 12.88
CA TYR A 34 -11.50 -3.57 13.68
C TYR A 34 -11.87 -2.11 13.43
N TYR A 35 -12.93 -1.84 12.66
CA TYR A 35 -13.33 -0.49 12.24
C TYR A 35 -12.13 0.33 11.72
N ALA A 36 -11.30 -0.31 10.89
CA ALA A 36 -10.02 0.22 10.42
C ALA A 36 -9.83 0.00 8.92
N ALA A 37 -8.77 0.60 8.36
CA ALA A 37 -8.30 0.29 7.01
C ALA A 37 -7.02 -0.55 7.09
N GLN A 38 -6.88 -1.52 6.20
CA GLN A 38 -5.75 -2.44 6.10
C GLN A 38 -4.94 -2.15 4.85
N PHE A 39 -3.63 -1.98 5.03
CA PHE A 39 -2.68 -1.94 3.94
C PHE A 39 -2.06 -3.32 3.71
N ASP A 40 -2.18 -3.81 2.48
CA ASP A 40 -1.53 -5.02 2.04
C ASP A 40 -0.41 -4.65 1.07
N PHE A 41 0.82 -5.05 1.39
CA PHE A 41 1.99 -4.84 0.53
C PHE A 41 2.51 -6.20 0.05
N SER A 42 2.73 -6.32 -1.26
CA SER A 42 3.30 -7.51 -1.88
C SER A 42 4.63 -7.21 -2.55
N ALA A 43 5.46 -8.23 -2.70
CA ALA A 43 6.75 -8.07 -3.35
C ALA A 43 6.56 -7.72 -4.83
N THR A 44 7.16 -6.62 -5.26
CA THR A 44 7.22 -6.25 -6.68
C THR A 44 8.19 -7.20 -7.38
N PRO A 45 7.80 -7.81 -8.51
CA PRO A 45 8.64 -8.78 -9.19
C PRO A 45 9.83 -8.10 -9.85
N THR A 46 10.94 -8.83 -9.97
CA THR A 46 12.17 -8.32 -10.60
C THR A 46 12.13 -8.43 -12.12
N THR A 47 11.29 -9.33 -12.64
CA THR A 47 11.02 -9.53 -14.06
C THR A 47 9.51 -9.56 -14.30
N LEU A 48 9.08 -9.45 -15.56
CA LEU A 48 7.67 -9.66 -15.86
C LEU A 48 7.27 -11.10 -15.45
N PRO A 49 6.16 -11.28 -14.71
CA PRO A 49 5.67 -12.61 -14.42
C PRO A 49 5.37 -13.38 -15.71
N THR A 50 5.60 -14.69 -15.70
CA THR A 50 5.33 -15.57 -16.84
C THR A 50 4.13 -16.49 -16.60
N ALA A 51 3.76 -16.70 -15.33
CA ALA A 51 2.55 -17.41 -14.95
C ALA A 51 1.31 -16.51 -15.14
N GLY A 52 0.23 -17.06 -15.68
CA GLY A 52 -1.02 -16.32 -15.92
C GLY A 52 -1.07 -15.54 -17.24
N GLY A 53 0.01 -15.54 -18.04
CA GLY A 53 0.06 -15.03 -19.42
C GLY A 53 1.11 -13.95 -19.66
N THR A 54 0.93 -13.14 -20.69
CA THR A 54 1.88 -12.09 -21.11
C THR A 54 1.63 -10.77 -20.39
N TRP A 55 2.24 -10.61 -19.23
CA TRP A 55 2.20 -9.37 -18.47
C TRP A 55 2.93 -8.25 -19.22
N ALA A 56 2.41 -7.02 -19.12
CA ALA A 56 3.00 -5.86 -19.78
C ALA A 56 3.26 -4.69 -18.83
N ARG A 57 4.19 -3.83 -19.22
CA ARG A 57 4.48 -2.55 -18.57
C ARG A 57 3.87 -1.44 -19.42
N LEU A 58 3.51 -0.33 -18.79
CA LEU A 58 3.21 0.91 -19.51
C LEU A 58 4.43 1.39 -20.32
N ALA A 59 4.17 2.21 -21.34
CA ALA A 59 5.22 2.88 -22.10
C ALA A 59 5.96 3.94 -21.26
N SER A 60 5.27 4.56 -20.30
CA SER A 60 5.80 5.59 -19.39
C SER A 60 5.40 5.31 -17.93
N GLY A 61 6.05 5.98 -16.99
CA GLY A 61 5.78 5.82 -15.55
C GLY A 61 6.80 4.93 -14.85
N VAL A 62 6.60 4.73 -13.54
CA VAL A 62 7.60 4.15 -12.63
C VAL A 62 8.14 2.80 -13.13
N TYR A 63 7.26 1.86 -13.49
CA TYR A 63 7.69 0.52 -13.92
C TYR A 63 8.02 0.40 -15.41
N SER A 64 7.87 1.46 -16.21
CA SER A 64 8.26 1.39 -17.62
C SER A 64 9.77 1.30 -17.80
N SER A 65 10.23 0.85 -18.97
CA SER A 65 11.67 0.84 -19.31
C SER A 65 12.28 2.24 -19.41
N GLY A 66 11.48 3.25 -19.77
CA GLY A 66 11.89 4.66 -19.77
C GLY A 66 11.77 5.36 -18.42
N GLY A 67 11.17 4.70 -17.42
CA GLY A 67 11.10 5.15 -16.04
C GLY A 67 12.19 4.52 -15.17
N THR A 68 11.81 4.04 -13.99
CA THR A 68 12.75 3.32 -13.09
C THR A 68 12.85 1.83 -13.37
N GLY A 69 11.92 1.28 -14.17
CA GLY A 69 11.82 -0.14 -14.45
C GLY A 69 11.33 -0.96 -13.24
N LEU A 70 11.32 -2.28 -13.42
CA LEU A 70 11.13 -3.20 -12.28
C LEU A 70 12.38 -3.22 -11.40
N PRO A 71 12.24 -3.48 -10.09
CA PRO A 71 13.38 -3.63 -9.19
C PRO A 71 14.36 -4.71 -9.66
N THR A 72 15.65 -4.51 -9.46
CA THR A 72 16.69 -5.53 -9.76
C THR A 72 16.82 -6.59 -8.65
N THR A 73 16.25 -6.32 -7.48
CA THR A 73 16.19 -7.20 -6.32
C THR A 73 14.77 -7.20 -5.78
N THR A 74 14.30 -8.32 -5.23
CA THR A 74 12.96 -8.40 -4.62
C THR A 74 12.78 -7.34 -3.54
N ARG A 75 11.81 -6.45 -3.74
CA ARG A 75 11.47 -5.37 -2.81
C ARG A 75 9.96 -5.35 -2.59
N VAL A 76 9.55 -5.04 -1.36
CA VAL A 76 8.16 -4.76 -0.99
C VAL A 76 8.02 -3.24 -0.89
N PRO A 77 6.92 -2.62 -1.36
CA PRO A 77 6.69 -1.19 -1.18
C PRO A 77 6.78 -0.79 0.29
N ARG A 78 7.30 0.42 0.54
CA ARG A 78 7.44 0.97 1.89
C ARG A 78 6.46 2.11 2.09
N LEU A 79 5.67 2.03 3.16
CA LEU A 79 4.92 3.16 3.68
C LEU A 79 5.84 4.03 4.55
N ILE A 80 5.97 5.30 4.20
CA ILE A 80 6.69 6.30 5.00
C ILE A 80 5.65 7.28 5.53
N ILE A 81 5.60 7.42 6.85
CA ILE A 81 4.79 8.42 7.54
C ILE A 81 5.75 9.43 8.16
N ASP A 82 5.97 10.53 7.44
CA ASP A 82 6.94 11.57 7.81
C ASP A 82 6.30 12.72 8.62
N LYS A 83 4.97 12.68 8.80
CA LYS A 83 4.21 13.71 9.51
C LYS A 83 3.70 13.17 10.85
N ALA A 84 4.21 13.73 11.95
CA ALA A 84 3.83 13.33 13.31
C ALA A 84 2.31 13.38 13.59
N THR A 85 1.58 14.31 12.96
CA THR A 85 0.12 14.40 13.08
C THR A 85 -0.61 13.27 12.34
N PHE A 86 -0.06 12.78 11.23
CA PHE A 86 -0.66 11.69 10.45
C PHE A 86 -0.47 10.32 11.13
N GLY A 87 0.64 10.11 11.83
CA GLY A 87 0.87 8.89 12.63
C GLY A 87 -0.25 8.62 13.65
N LYS A 88 -0.84 9.69 14.22
CA LYS A 88 -1.99 9.57 15.13
C LYS A 88 -3.25 9.03 14.46
N VAL A 89 -3.45 9.31 13.17
CA VAL A 89 -4.65 8.88 12.41
C VAL A 89 -4.54 7.41 12.01
N VAL A 90 -3.35 6.95 11.63
CA VAL A 90 -3.12 5.57 11.21
C VAL A 90 -2.85 4.60 12.37
N GLY A 91 -2.90 5.09 13.61
CA GLY A 91 -2.77 4.27 14.82
C GLY A 91 -1.35 3.78 15.11
N LEU A 92 -0.32 4.35 14.48
CA LEU A 92 1.07 3.92 14.64
C LEU A 92 1.93 5.07 15.16
N THR A 93 2.69 4.80 16.23
CA THR A 93 3.74 5.71 16.69
C THR A 93 4.86 5.76 15.64
N ALA A 94 5.18 6.96 15.15
CA ALA A 94 6.21 7.16 14.14
C ALA A 94 7.57 6.62 14.62
N GLY A 95 8.29 5.92 13.73
CA GLY A 95 9.65 5.42 13.98
C GLY A 95 9.75 4.02 14.60
N THR A 96 8.64 3.40 15.00
CA THR A 96 8.68 2.10 15.71
C THR A 96 8.69 0.88 14.78
N TYR A 97 8.43 1.05 13.47
CA TYR A 97 8.10 -0.09 12.62
C TYR A 97 8.50 0.05 11.14
N PRO A 98 9.18 -0.96 10.57
CA PRO A 98 10.26 -1.75 11.19
C PRO A 98 11.52 -0.90 11.39
N SER A 99 12.30 -1.17 12.45
CA SER A 99 13.50 -0.38 12.82
C SER A 99 14.64 -0.44 11.80
N ALA A 100 14.57 -1.40 10.87
CA ALA A 100 15.40 -1.49 9.68
C ALA A 100 14.56 -1.97 8.50
N SER A 101 14.96 -1.60 7.27
CA SER A 101 14.29 -2.08 6.07
C SER A 101 14.48 -3.59 5.94
N ALA A 102 13.37 -4.35 5.90
CA ALA A 102 13.38 -5.79 5.72
C ALA A 102 12.35 -6.20 4.66
N THR A 103 12.71 -7.17 3.82
CA THR A 103 11.79 -7.76 2.82
C THR A 103 10.98 -8.85 3.49
N VAL A 104 9.99 -8.45 4.29
CA VAL A 104 9.13 -9.36 5.05
C VAL A 104 7.66 -9.03 4.82
N SER A 105 6.82 -10.05 4.78
CA SER A 105 5.38 -9.87 4.97
C SER A 105 5.14 -9.59 6.45
N SER A 106 4.73 -8.36 6.77
CA SER A 106 4.45 -7.96 8.15
C SER A 106 3.02 -7.44 8.26
N ALA A 107 2.29 -7.91 9.27
CA ALA A 107 1.05 -7.30 9.72
C ALA A 107 1.32 -6.54 11.02
N GLN A 108 0.81 -5.34 11.13
CA GLN A 108 0.99 -4.48 12.29
C GLN A 108 -0.35 -4.00 12.80
N LEU A 109 -0.62 -4.25 14.06
CA LEU A 109 -1.80 -3.72 14.74
C LEU A 109 -1.48 -2.32 15.26
N SER A 110 -2.51 -1.46 15.30
CA SER A 110 -2.42 -0.14 15.93
C SER A 110 -1.85 -0.27 17.34
N ASN A 111 -0.84 0.54 17.64
CA ASN A 111 -0.30 0.69 19.00
C ASN A 111 -0.83 1.94 19.71
N THR A 112 -1.73 2.67 19.05
CA THR A 112 -2.41 3.84 19.61
C THR A 112 -3.77 3.41 20.16
N ILE A 113 -4.05 3.79 21.42
CA ILE A 113 -5.34 3.55 22.05
C ILE A 113 -6.40 4.41 21.31
N PRO A 114 -7.50 3.81 20.80
CA PRO A 114 -8.59 4.57 20.21
C PRO A 114 -9.16 5.53 21.27
N GLN A 115 -9.19 6.83 20.98
CA GLN A 115 -9.89 7.79 21.83
C GLN A 115 -11.31 7.97 21.33
N ILE A 116 -12.28 7.57 22.15
CA ILE A 116 -13.69 7.90 21.92
C ILE A 116 -13.92 9.29 22.52
N HIS A 117 -14.10 10.29 21.66
CA HIS A 117 -14.68 11.56 22.09
C HIS A 117 -16.19 11.45 21.97
N LEU A 118 -16.87 11.37 23.12
CA LEU A 118 -18.31 11.51 23.18
C LEU A 118 -18.67 12.95 22.82
N THR A 119 -19.10 13.21 21.59
CA THR A 119 -19.76 14.48 21.28
C THR A 119 -21.23 14.39 21.72
N SER A 120 -21.50 15.09 22.82
CA SER A 120 -22.79 15.42 23.46
C SER A 120 -23.58 14.31 24.17
N PHE A 121 -23.65 14.43 25.49
CA PHE A 121 -24.70 13.91 26.36
C PHE A 121 -25.99 14.72 26.11
N VAL A 122 -27.15 14.06 26.24
CA VAL A 122 -28.43 14.76 26.41
C VAL A 122 -28.39 15.48 27.77
N VAL A 123 -28.61 16.80 27.76
CA VAL A 123 -29.12 17.49 28.96
C VAL A 123 -30.64 17.30 28.93
N ILE A 124 -31.11 16.53 29.92
CA ILE A 124 -32.48 16.28 30.39
C ILE A 124 -33.62 16.68 29.43
#